data_AF-I0HIU1-F1
#
_entry.id   AF-I0HIU1-F1
#
_cell.length_a   1.000
_cell.length_b   1.000
_cell.length_c   1.000
_cell.angle_alpha   90.00
_cell.angle_beta   90.00
_cell.angle_gamma   90.00
#
_symmetry.space_group_name_H-M   'P 1'
#
loop_
_entity.id
_entity.type
_entity.pdbx_description
1 polymer ?
#
loop_
_entity_poly.entity_id
_entity_poly.type
_entity_poly.pdbx_seq_one_letter_code
_entity_poly.pdbx_strand_id
1 'polypeptide(L)'
;MRPRARTVLTAANGTTAAGLLIAKLTGSTIKRGPGGILIAEGYRFRKPPASCFTIGSVIITKRSAEWLLDPRRERLLAHETRHADQYAVLGPLFWPAYWIACGWSITLTTSFGVRNYFEKRAGLADGNYPEFEPLRPWIQRVLRRS
;
A
#
# COMPACT_ATOMS: atom_id res chain seq x y z
N MET A 1 -2.67 -8.41 12.06
CA MET A 1 -1.77 -9.53 12.44
C MET A 1 -0.92 -9.10 13.65
N ARG A 2 -0.40 -10.03 14.48
CA ARG A 2 0.53 -9.65 15.55
C ARG A 2 1.84 -9.11 14.93
N PRO A 3 2.41 -7.98 15.43
CA PRO A 3 3.59 -7.35 14.84
C PRO A 3 4.78 -8.29 14.60
N ARG A 4 5.13 -9.12 15.59
CA ARG A 4 6.24 -10.07 15.48
C ARG A 4 6.02 -11.11 14.38
N ALA A 5 4.80 -11.62 14.26
CA ALA A 5 4.46 -12.61 13.23
C ALA A 5 4.59 -12.00 11.83
N ARG A 6 4.10 -10.78 11.61
CA ARG A 6 4.27 -10.05 10.35
C ARG A 6 5.75 -9.88 10.00
N THR A 7 6.56 -9.39 10.94
CA THR A 7 8.00 -9.16 10.69
C THR A 7 8.70 -10.46 10.30
N VAL A 8 8.42 -11.57 11.00
CA VAL A 8 9.00 -12.88 10.68
C VAL A 8 8.55 -13.37 9.30
N LEU A 9 7.25 -13.33 9.00
CA LEU A 9 6.71 -13.81 7.73
C LEU A 9 7.24 -13.01 6.53
N THR A 10 7.22 -11.67 6.63
CA THR A 10 7.73 -10.78 5.57
C THR A 10 9.25 -10.85 5.40
N ALA A 11 9.99 -11.21 6.46
CA ALA A 11 11.41 -11.51 6.36
C ALA A 11 11.64 -12.87 5.68
N ALA A 12 10.92 -13.91 6.12
CA ALA A 12 11.03 -15.26 5.58
C ALA A 12 10.66 -15.35 4.09
N ASN A 13 9.63 -14.60 3.66
CA ASN A 13 9.22 -14.55 2.25
C ASN A 13 10.04 -13.54 1.40
N GLY A 14 11.05 -12.88 1.98
CA GLY A 14 11.98 -11.99 1.29
C GLY A 14 11.43 -10.61 0.92
N THR A 15 10.15 -10.32 1.15
CA THR A 15 9.54 -9.04 0.76
C THR A 15 10.10 -7.85 1.55
N THR A 16 10.46 -8.04 2.82
CA THR A 16 11.15 -7.00 3.60
C THR A 16 12.53 -6.70 3.03
N ALA A 17 13.27 -7.73 2.59
CA ALA A 17 14.56 -7.55 1.94
C ALA A 17 14.42 -6.78 0.61
N ALA A 18 13.38 -7.08 -0.18
CA ALA A 18 13.06 -6.34 -1.40
C ALA A 18 12.73 -4.86 -1.12
N GLY A 19 11.94 -4.57 -0.09
CA GLY A 19 11.63 -3.20 0.34
C GLY A 19 12.88 -2.42 0.77
N LEU A 20 13.78 -3.07 1.52
CA LEU A 20 15.07 -2.49 1.91
C LEU A 20 15.99 -2.25 0.71
N LEU A 21 16.02 -3.18 -0.25
CA LEU A 21 16.79 -3.01 -1.49
C LEU A 21 16.28 -1.80 -2.27
N ILE A 22 14.97 -1.65 -2.42
CA ILE A 22 14.37 -0.49 -3.09
C ILE A 22 14.74 0.79 -2.35
N ALA A 23 14.60 0.83 -1.02
CA ALA A 23 14.98 1.98 -0.22
C ALA A 23 16.46 2.37 -0.41
N LYS A 24 17.35 1.38 -0.48
CA LYS A 24 18.78 1.60 -0.76
C LYS A 24 18.99 2.17 -2.17
N LEU A 25 18.36 1.58 -3.19
CA LEU A 25 18.45 2.03 -4.58
C LEU A 25 17.88 3.45 -4.77
N THR A 26 16.95 3.87 -3.91
CA THR A 26 16.31 5.18 -3.98
C THR A 26 16.99 6.23 -3.10
N GLY A 27 18.08 5.87 -2.42
CA GLY A 27 18.80 6.76 -1.50
C GLY A 27 17.97 7.17 -0.29
N SER A 28 17.00 6.35 0.10
CA SER A 28 16.13 6.61 1.24
C SER A 28 16.83 6.28 2.57
N THR A 29 16.55 7.09 3.59
CA THR A 29 17.03 6.83 4.95
C THR A 29 16.05 5.90 5.66
N ILE A 30 16.55 4.86 6.34
CA ILE A 30 15.70 3.94 7.10
C ILE A 30 15.55 4.41 8.54
N LYS A 31 14.32 4.52 9.01
CA LYS A 31 13.92 4.78 10.39
C LYS A 31 13.06 3.62 10.90
N ARG A 32 13.07 3.38 12.21
CA ARG A 32 12.22 2.36 12.82
C ARG A 32 10.86 2.95 13.15
N GLY A 33 9.80 2.29 12.71
CA GLY A 33 8.42 2.58 13.08
C GLY A 33 7.89 1.61 14.14
N PRO A 34 6.64 1.82 14.59
CA PRO A 34 5.99 0.95 15.57
C PRO A 34 5.73 -0.45 14.98
N GLY A 35 5.68 -1.46 15.85
CA GLY A 35 5.24 -2.81 15.47
C GLY A 35 6.14 -3.50 14.44
N GLY A 36 7.45 -3.24 14.46
CA GLY A 36 8.41 -3.90 13.58
C GLY A 36 8.35 -3.45 12.11
N ILE A 37 7.70 -2.31 11.84
CA ILE A 37 7.71 -1.64 10.55
C ILE A 37 9.00 -0.81 10.41
N LEU A 38 9.56 -0.78 9.21
CA LEU A 38 10.64 0.11 8.82
C LEU A 38 10.07 1.20 7.92
N ILE A 39 10.50 2.45 8.13
CA ILE A 39 10.08 3.59 7.32
C ILE A 39 11.29 4.06 6.52
N ALA A 40 11.21 3.94 5.20
CA ALA A 40 12.18 4.46 4.26
C ALA A 40 11.74 5.86 3.83
N GLU A 41 12.37 6.89 4.38
CA GLU A 41 12.01 8.29 4.15
C GLU A 41 12.79 8.93 3.00
N GLY A 42 12.29 10.06 2.51
CA GLY A 42 12.99 10.88 1.54
C GLY A 42 13.07 10.28 0.14
N TYR A 43 12.13 9.39 -0.23
CA TYR A 43 12.01 8.87 -1.59
C TYR A 43 11.80 10.01 -2.60
N ARG A 44 12.75 10.19 -3.54
CA ARG A 44 12.80 11.38 -4.41
C ARG A 44 12.11 11.23 -5.76
N PHE A 45 11.68 10.03 -6.14
CA PHE A 45 11.12 9.82 -7.47
C PHE A 45 9.70 10.39 -7.61
N ARG A 46 9.40 10.89 -8.83
CA ARG A 46 8.13 11.54 -9.16
C ARG A 46 6.95 10.57 -9.15
N LYS A 47 7.20 9.28 -9.44
CA LYS A 47 6.23 8.17 -9.40
C LYS A 47 6.59 7.22 -8.25
N PRO A 48 5.61 6.58 -7.58
CA PRO A 48 4.15 6.75 -7.74
C PRO A 48 3.65 8.10 -7.20
N PRO A 49 2.45 8.58 -7.58
CA PRO A 49 1.89 9.84 -7.08
C PRO A 49 1.56 9.80 -5.57
N ALA A 50 1.40 8.60 -5.01
CA ALA A 50 1.15 8.40 -3.58
C ALA A 50 2.26 9.00 -2.70
N SER A 51 1.88 9.49 -1.51
CA SER A 51 2.81 10.03 -0.51
C SER A 51 3.66 8.95 0.16
N CYS A 52 3.13 7.73 0.24
CA CYS A 52 3.77 6.54 0.76
C CYS A 52 3.23 5.29 0.06
N PHE A 53 3.97 4.18 0.18
CA PHE A 53 3.53 2.85 -0.22
C PHE A 53 4.34 1.80 0.54
N THR A 54 3.83 0.57 0.61
CA THR A 54 4.44 -0.51 1.41
C THR A 54 5.01 -1.64 0.54
N ILE A 55 6.16 -2.19 0.95
CA ILE A 55 6.76 -3.41 0.40
C ILE A 55 7.28 -4.27 1.57
N GLY A 56 6.67 -5.44 1.79
CA GLY A 56 6.95 -6.26 2.95
C GLY A 56 6.64 -5.51 4.25
N SER A 57 7.59 -5.46 5.18
CA SER A 57 7.51 -4.62 6.40
C SER A 57 8.15 -3.23 6.25
N VAL A 58 8.39 -2.76 5.02
CA VAL A 58 9.00 -1.45 4.75
C VAL A 58 7.98 -0.51 4.11
N ILE A 59 7.66 0.59 4.79
CA ILE A 59 6.87 1.70 4.24
C ILE A 59 7.84 2.71 3.62
N ILE A 60 7.73 2.95 2.32
CA ILE A 60 8.53 3.92 1.58
C ILE A 60 7.71 5.19 1.44
N THR A 61 8.26 6.34 1.84
CA THR A 61 7.57 7.63 1.78
C THR A 61 8.44 8.73 1.18
N LYS A 62 7.78 9.66 0.48
CA LYS A 62 8.40 10.90 -0.03
C LYS A 62 8.65 11.93 1.07
N ARG A 63 7.96 11.78 2.21
CA ARG A 63 8.05 12.68 3.36
C ARG A 63 9.07 12.14 4.36
N SER A 64 9.19 12.78 5.52
CA SER A 64 10.00 12.27 6.62
C SER A 64 9.24 11.18 7.40
N ALA A 65 9.97 10.36 8.15
CA ALA A 65 9.37 9.38 9.04
C ALA A 65 8.54 10.06 10.14
N GLU A 66 8.97 11.22 10.64
CA GLU A 66 8.24 12.01 11.64
C GLU A 66 6.89 12.48 11.07
N TRP A 67 6.84 12.87 9.80
CA TRP A 67 5.58 13.23 9.14
C TRP A 67 4.59 12.07 9.16
N LEU A 68 5.05 10.84 8.88
CA LEU A 68 4.19 9.64 8.83
C LEU A 68 3.80 9.16 10.24
N LEU A 69 4.68 9.34 11.22
CA LEU A 69 4.46 8.96 12.62
C LEU A 69 3.62 9.99 13.41
N ASP A 70 3.32 11.14 12.80
CA ASP A 70 2.41 12.16 13.36
C ASP A 70 1.05 11.53 13.72
N PRO A 71 0.51 11.76 14.94
CA PRO A 71 -0.80 11.25 15.36
C PRO A 71 -1.94 11.59 14.39
N ARG A 72 -1.86 12.74 13.69
CA ARG A 72 -2.85 13.14 12.66
C ARG A 72 -2.89 12.18 11.47
N ARG A 73 -1.88 11.34 11.30
CA ARG A 73 -1.72 10.35 10.22
C ARG A 73 -1.70 8.91 10.73
N GLU A 74 -2.12 8.69 11.98
CA GLU A 74 -2.25 7.35 12.54
C GLU A 74 -3.07 6.42 11.63
N ARG A 75 -4.15 6.94 11.03
CA ARG A 75 -4.99 6.20 10.08
C ARG A 75 -4.22 5.79 8.82
N LEU A 76 -3.43 6.70 8.24
CA LEU A 76 -2.59 6.42 7.08
C LEU A 76 -1.51 5.38 7.41
N LEU A 77 -0.86 5.52 8.57
CA LEU A 77 0.11 4.53 9.04
C LEU A 77 -0.53 3.16 9.24
N ALA A 78 -1.75 3.11 9.79
CA ALA A 78 -2.51 1.87 9.95
C ALA A 78 -2.89 1.24 8.60
N HIS A 79 -3.23 2.07 7.60
CA HIS A 79 -3.50 1.63 6.22
C HIS A 79 -2.28 0.93 5.60
N GLU A 80 -1.12 1.59 5.62
CA GLU A 80 0.14 1.01 5.12
C GLU A 80 0.54 -0.25 5.91
N THR A 81 0.30 -0.25 7.22
CA THR A 81 0.53 -1.42 8.08
C THR A 81 -0.34 -2.61 7.67
N ARG A 82 -1.58 -2.40 7.20
CA ARG A 82 -2.45 -3.47 6.69
C ARG A 82 -1.94 -4.01 5.35
N HIS A 83 -1.30 -3.21 4.51
CA HIS A 83 -0.59 -3.73 3.34
C HIS A 83 0.60 -4.61 3.74
N ALA A 84 1.33 -4.25 4.80
CA ALA A 84 2.40 -5.10 5.32
C ALA A 84 1.86 -6.46 5.82
N ASP A 85 0.67 -6.49 6.44
CA ASP A 85 -0.02 -7.73 6.79
C ASP A 85 -0.41 -8.54 5.54
N GLN A 86 -0.82 -7.89 4.45
CA GLN A 86 -1.13 -8.57 3.17
C GLN A 86 0.12 -9.20 2.55
N TYR A 87 1.26 -8.51 2.57
CA TYR A 87 2.56 -9.07 2.20
C TYR A 87 2.99 -10.23 3.10
N ALA A 88 2.66 -10.21 4.39
CA ALA A 88 2.98 -11.33 5.27
C ALA A 88 2.25 -12.62 4.87
N VAL A 89 1.01 -12.49 4.37
CA VAL A 89 0.17 -13.63 3.96
C VAL A 89 0.48 -14.08 2.54
N LEU A 90 0.57 -13.16 1.59
CA LEU A 90 0.70 -13.47 0.16
C LEU A 90 2.16 -13.45 -0.33
N GLY A 91 3.08 -12.92 0.48
CA GLY A 91 4.47 -12.77 0.10
C GLY A 91 4.63 -11.98 -1.20
N PRO A 92 5.56 -12.37 -2.09
CA PRO A 92 5.81 -11.64 -3.33
C PRO A 92 4.61 -11.66 -4.29
N LEU A 93 3.69 -12.62 -4.17
CA LEU A 93 2.48 -12.69 -5.01
C LEU A 93 1.51 -11.54 -4.75
N PHE A 94 1.62 -10.84 -3.61
CA PHE A 94 0.84 -9.64 -3.34
C PHE A 94 1.05 -8.59 -4.43
N TRP A 95 2.28 -8.40 -4.89
CA TRP A 95 2.60 -7.32 -5.83
C TRP A 95 1.88 -7.44 -7.18
N PRO A 96 1.95 -8.58 -7.91
CA PRO A 96 1.18 -8.75 -9.13
C PRO A 96 -0.33 -8.76 -8.88
N ALA A 97 -0.81 -9.38 -7.80
CA ALA A 97 -2.24 -9.41 -7.48
C ALA A 97 -2.80 -8.01 -7.21
N TYR A 98 -2.04 -7.17 -6.51
CA TYR A 98 -2.38 -5.77 -6.23
C TYR A 98 -2.48 -4.96 -7.52
N TRP A 99 -1.53 -5.13 -8.46
CA TRP A 99 -1.59 -4.42 -9.75
C TRP A 99 -2.76 -4.86 -10.62
N ILE A 100 -3.11 -6.15 -10.62
CA ILE A 100 -4.32 -6.64 -11.30
C ILE A 100 -5.57 -6.00 -10.68
N ALA A 101 -5.65 -5.94 -9.35
CA ALA A 101 -6.77 -5.30 -8.65
C ALA A 101 -6.85 -3.79 -8.92
N CYS A 102 -5.71 -3.09 -9.01
CA CYS A 102 -5.64 -1.70 -9.46
C CYS A 102 -6.18 -1.56 -10.89
N GLY A 103 -5.72 -2.39 -11.83
CA GLY A 103 -6.18 -2.38 -13.22
C GLY A 103 -7.68 -2.63 -13.34
N TRP A 104 -8.21 -3.56 -12.55
CA TRP A 104 -9.65 -3.79 -12.41
C TRP A 104 -10.39 -2.55 -11.93
N SER A 105 -9.89 -1.91 -10.87
CA SER A 105 -10.51 -0.69 -10.33
C SER A 105 -10.51 0.48 -11.31
N ILE A 106 -9.39 0.72 -11.99
CA ILE A 106 -9.26 1.80 -12.98
C ILE A 106 -10.19 1.55 -14.16
N THR A 107 -10.28 0.30 -14.62
CA THR A 107 -11.19 -0.11 -15.69
C THR A 107 -12.64 0.17 -15.30
N LEU A 108 -13.01 -0.07 -14.03
CA LEU A 108 -14.37 0.08 -13.56
C LEU A 108 -14.80 1.50 -13.19
N THR A 109 -13.97 2.29 -12.48
CA THR A 109 -14.41 3.57 -11.86
C THR A 109 -13.50 4.78 -12.09
N THR A 110 -12.26 4.60 -12.59
CA THR A 110 -11.17 5.60 -12.71
C THR A 110 -10.24 5.69 -11.49
N SER A 111 -10.67 5.30 -10.29
CA SER A 111 -9.82 5.17 -9.11
C SER A 111 -8.99 3.88 -9.07
N PHE A 112 -7.80 3.95 -8.48
CA PHE A 112 -6.96 2.79 -8.16
C PHE A 112 -7.55 1.92 -7.03
N GLY A 113 -8.30 2.52 -6.10
CA GLY A 113 -8.69 1.89 -4.84
C GLY A 113 -10.14 1.40 -4.78
N VAL A 114 -11.09 2.13 -5.36
CA VAL A 114 -12.54 1.98 -5.08
C VAL A 114 -13.08 0.56 -5.36
N ARG A 115 -12.51 -0.17 -6.33
CA ARG A 115 -12.86 -1.58 -6.58
C ARG A 115 -11.70 -2.54 -6.35
N ASN A 116 -10.58 -2.05 -5.80
CA ASN A 116 -9.44 -2.88 -5.43
C ASN A 116 -9.70 -3.54 -4.07
N TYR A 117 -9.73 -4.87 -4.06
CA TYR A 117 -9.98 -5.65 -2.86
C TYR A 117 -8.95 -5.40 -1.74
N PHE A 118 -7.67 -5.22 -2.10
CA PHE A 118 -6.60 -5.00 -1.14
C PHE A 118 -6.70 -3.62 -0.48
N GLU A 119 -7.04 -2.60 -1.27
CA GLU A 119 -7.28 -1.23 -0.82
C GLU A 119 -8.50 -1.16 0.11
N LYS A 120 -9.59 -1.86 -0.24
CA LYS A 120 -10.75 -2.00 0.65
C LYS A 120 -10.39 -2.66 1.98
N ARG A 121 -9.61 -3.74 1.94
CA ARG A 121 -9.14 -4.39 3.17
C ARG A 121 -8.15 -3.54 3.96
N ALA A 122 -7.43 -2.65 3.30
CA ALA A 122 -6.54 -1.68 3.93
C ALA A 122 -7.29 -0.42 4.42
N GLY A 123 -8.60 -0.30 4.15
CA GLY A 123 -9.42 0.86 4.52
C GLY A 123 -9.23 2.02 3.56
N LEU A 124 -10.21 2.24 2.68
CA LEU A 124 -10.15 3.26 1.62
C LEU A 124 -9.97 4.68 2.19
N ALA A 125 -10.81 5.06 3.16
CA ALA A 125 -10.77 6.38 3.77
C ALA A 125 -9.42 6.67 4.45
N ASP A 126 -8.82 5.65 5.06
CA ASP A 126 -7.52 5.77 5.73
C ASP A 126 -6.37 5.97 4.72
N GLY A 127 -6.51 5.44 3.50
CA GLY A 127 -5.63 5.67 2.35
C GLY A 127 -6.00 6.89 1.50
N ASN A 128 -6.95 7.72 1.97
CA ASN A 128 -7.44 8.91 1.28
C ASN A 128 -8.15 8.62 -0.06
N TYR A 129 -8.72 7.42 -0.23
CA TYR A 129 -9.59 7.08 -1.34
C TYR A 129 -11.07 7.33 -1.00
N PRO A 130 -11.89 7.72 -1.99
CA PRO A 130 -13.34 7.75 -1.80
C PRO A 130 -13.88 6.33 -1.56
N GLU A 131 -14.91 6.21 -0.73
CA GLU A 131 -15.53 4.91 -0.44
C GLU A 131 -16.38 4.38 -1.60
N PHE A 132 -16.92 5.30 -2.40
CA PHE A 132 -17.73 5.00 -3.56
C PHE A 132 -17.36 5.88 -4.74
N GLU A 133 -17.35 5.27 -5.91
CA GLU A 133 -17.23 5.94 -7.20
C GLU A 133 -18.12 5.18 -8.20
N PRO A 134 -18.91 5.90 -9.02
CA PRO A 134 -19.79 5.28 -9.98
C PRO A 134 -18.99 4.49 -11.03
N LEU A 135 -19.61 3.43 -11.56
CA LEU A 135 -19.04 2.71 -12.71
C LEU A 135 -18.93 3.64 -13.91
N ARG A 136 -17.92 3.43 -14.76
CA ARG A 136 -17.80 4.17 -16.01
C ARG A 136 -19.07 4.01 -16.86
N PRO A 137 -19.50 5.04 -17.61
CA PRO A 137 -20.75 5.02 -18.36
C PRO A 137 -20.88 3.86 -19.36
N TRP A 138 -19.77 3.38 -19.92
CA TRP A 138 -19.79 2.25 -20.86
C TRP A 138 -20.10 0.91 -20.15
N ILE A 139 -19.63 0.72 -18.92
CA ILE A 139 -19.94 -0.48 -18.12
C ILE A 139 -21.40 -0.46 -17.70
N GLN A 140 -21.89 0.70 -17.24
CA GLN A 140 -23.29 0.85 -16.89
C GLN A 140 -24.20 0.51 -18.08
N ARG A 141 -23.81 0.90 -19.31
CA ARG A 141 -24.54 0.56 -20.54
C ARG A 141 -24.53 -0.94 -20.84
N VAL A 142 -23.41 -1.63 -20.64
CA VAL A 142 -23.31 -3.09 -20.85
C VAL A 142 -24.18 -3.84 -19.83
N LEU A 143 -24.11 -3.47 -18.56
CA LEU A 143 -24.89 -4.10 -17.48
C LEU A 143 -26.40 -3.87 -17.61
N ARG A 144 -26.83 -2.74 -18.19
CA ARG A 144 -28.25 -2.47 -18.47
C ARG A 144 -28.80 -3.23 -19.68
N ARG A 145 -27.92 -3.82 -20.50
CA ARG A 145 -28.28 -4.57 -21.71
C ARG A 145 -28.25 -6.10 -21.51
N SER A 146 -27.84 -6.55 -20.32
CA SER A 146 -27.84 -7.96 -19.89
C SER A 146 -29.01 -8.19 -18.94
#